data_AF-A0A8J8AGP0-F1
#
_entry.id   AF-A0A8J8AGP0-F1
#
_cell.length_a   1.000
_cell.length_b   1.000
_cell.length_c   1.000
_cell.angle_alpha   90.00
_cell.angle_beta   90.00
_cell.angle_gamma   90.00
#
_symmetry.space_group_name_H-M   'P 1'
#
loop_
_entity.id
_entity.type
_entity.pdbx_description
1 polymer ?
#
loop_
_entity_poly.entity_id
_entity_poly.type
_entity_poly.pdbx_seq_one_letter_code
_entity_poly.pdbx_strand_id
1 'polypeptide(L)'
;MITDVKAFLEGFMGAFRQQSTEYIEFELRELENVFALVLMGAFVGIPSPPTTLVIRLMPHMVREIKVMHQRAVDLDDVFAEVAGMFDID
;
A
#
# COMPACT_ATOMS: atom_id res chain seq x y z
N MET A 1 -14.39 38.51 -3.93
CA MET A 1 -15.24 38.04 -2.83
C MET A 1 -16.03 36.78 -3.16
N ILE A 2 -17.02 36.78 -4.07
CA ILE A 2 -17.82 35.56 -4.35
C ILE A 2 -16.97 34.44 -4.96
N THR A 3 -16.01 34.79 -5.82
CA THR A 3 -15.07 33.84 -6.46
C THR A 3 -14.10 33.22 -5.45
N ASP A 4 -13.59 34.03 -4.52
CA ASP A 4 -12.66 33.58 -3.47
C ASP A 4 -13.35 32.64 -2.46
N VAL A 5 -14.61 32.94 -2.10
CA VAL A 5 -15.42 32.08 -1.24
C VAL A 5 -15.70 30.73 -1.92
N LYS A 6 -15.94 30.72 -3.23
CA LYS A 6 -16.14 29.48 -3.99
C LYS A 6 -14.86 28.63 -4.06
N ALA A 7 -13.71 29.25 -4.35
CA ALA A 7 -12.42 28.57 -4.39
C ALA A 7 -12.03 27.99 -3.01
N PHE A 8 -12.30 28.74 -1.94
CA PHE A 8 -12.11 28.28 -0.57
C PHE A 8 -12.99 27.06 -0.24
N LEU A 9 -14.27 27.08 -0.62
CA LEU A 9 -15.20 25.95 -0.41
C LEU A 9 -14.78 24.69 -1.18
N GLU A 10 -14.30 24.85 -2.43
CA GLU A 10 -13.79 23.74 -3.23
C GLU A 10 -12.52 23.14 -2.61
N GLY A 11 -11.56 23.97 -2.19
CA GLY A 11 -10.35 23.52 -1.50
C GLY A 11 -10.64 22.86 -0.15
N PHE A 12 -11.58 23.41 0.62
CA PHE A 12 -12.01 22.86 1.91
C PHE A 12 -12.70 21.50 1.75
N MET A 13 -13.64 21.35 0.82
CA MET A 13 -14.29 20.06 0.53
C MET A 13 -13.31 19.03 -0.03
N GLY A 14 -12.37 19.45 -0.89
CA GLY A 14 -11.30 18.59 -1.40
C GLY A 14 -10.43 18.04 -0.28
N ALA A 15 -9.93 18.92 0.60
CA ALA A 15 -9.11 18.53 1.74
C ALA A 15 -9.88 17.64 2.73
N PHE A 16 -11.13 17.97 3.02
CA PHE A 16 -11.97 17.18 3.94
C PHE A 16 -12.25 15.77 3.40
N ARG A 17 -12.50 15.66 2.10
CA ARG A 17 -12.67 14.36 1.43
C ARG A 17 -11.38 13.55 1.47
N GLN A 18 -10.25 14.18 1.17
CA GLN A 18 -8.94 13.53 1.19
C GLN A 18 -8.58 13.03 2.59
N GLN A 19 -8.76 13.86 3.61
CA GLN A 19 -8.51 13.48 5.00
C GLN A 19 -9.43 12.36 5.50
N SER A 20 -10.67 12.32 5.02
CA SER A 20 -11.64 11.30 5.44
C SER A 20 -11.38 9.92 4.83
N THR A 21 -10.80 9.84 3.63
CA THR A 21 -10.51 8.56 2.96
C THR A 21 -9.11 8.05 3.21
N GLU A 22 -8.15 8.94 3.47
CA GLU A 22 -6.74 8.61 3.70
C GLU A 22 -6.55 7.56 4.80
N TYR A 23 -7.24 7.69 5.93
CA TYR A 23 -7.13 6.72 7.02
C TYR A 23 -7.64 5.33 6.61
N ILE A 24 -8.74 5.25 5.86
CA ILE A 24 -9.32 3.98 5.40
C ILE A 24 -8.40 3.33 4.34
N GLU A 25 -7.83 4.13 3.45
CA GLU A 25 -6.86 3.65 2.45
C GLU A 25 -5.58 3.13 3.11
N PHE A 26 -5.12 3.78 4.17
CA PHE A 26 -4.01 3.31 4.98
C PHE A 26 -4.35 1.97 5.65
N GLU A 27 -5.50 1.87 6.33
CA GLU A 27 -5.94 0.63 6.98
C GLU A 27 -6.08 -0.53 5.99
N LEU A 28 -6.65 -0.28 4.81
CA LEU A 28 -6.76 -1.27 3.74
C LEU A 28 -5.38 -1.78 3.33
N ARG A 29 -4.41 -0.89 3.13
CA ARG A 29 -3.04 -1.26 2.77
C ARG A 29 -2.39 -2.14 3.84
N GLU A 30 -2.57 -1.80 5.12
CA GLU A 30 -2.06 -2.63 6.22
C GLU A 30 -2.72 -4.01 6.25
N LEU A 31 -4.03 -4.11 5.99
CA LEU A 31 -4.73 -5.39 5.89
C LEU A 31 -4.24 -6.23 4.69
N GLU A 32 -3.96 -5.60 3.55
CA GLU A 32 -3.39 -6.26 2.37
C GLU A 32 -1.98 -6.82 2.66
N ASN A 33 -1.14 -6.06 3.39
CA ASN A 33 0.17 -6.52 3.85
C ASN A 33 0.07 -7.74 4.78
N VAL A 34 -0.82 -7.68 5.78
CA VAL A 34 -1.06 -8.81 6.70
C VAL A 34 -1.59 -10.02 5.95
N PHE A 35 -2.52 -9.83 5.00
CA PHE A 35 -3.04 -10.90 4.16
C PHE A 35 -1.93 -11.57 3.34
N ALA A 36 -1.03 -10.79 2.75
CA ALA A 36 0.12 -11.31 2.03
C ALA A 36 1.07 -12.11 2.94
N LEU A 37 1.37 -11.60 4.14
CA LEU A 37 2.18 -12.29 5.14
C LEU A 37 1.55 -13.61 5.59
N VAL A 38 0.23 -13.66 5.78
CA VAL A 38 -0.46 -14.89 6.20
C VAL A 38 -0.44 -15.95 5.10
N LEU A 39 -0.66 -15.56 3.84
CA LEU A 39 -0.71 -16.51 2.72
C LEU A 39 0.68 -16.94 2.23
N MET A 40 1.65 -16.02 2.23
CA MET A 40 3.02 -16.27 1.77
C MET A 40 3.99 -16.61 2.92
N GLY A 41 3.53 -16.54 4.17
CA GLY A 41 4.36 -16.75 5.36
C GLY A 41 5.05 -18.12 5.40
N ALA A 42 4.45 -19.13 4.76
CA ALA A 42 5.06 -20.46 4.62
C ALA A 42 6.46 -20.41 3.98
N PHE A 43 6.68 -19.47 3.05
CA PHE A 43 7.95 -19.29 2.35
C PHE A 43 9.02 -18.60 3.21
N VAL A 44 8.63 -18.02 4.34
CA VAL A 44 9.52 -17.30 5.28
C VAL A 44 9.53 -17.97 6.67
N GLY A 45 8.99 -19.19 6.77
CA GLY A 45 8.98 -19.96 8.02
C GLY A 45 7.90 -19.55 9.04
N ILE A 46 6.94 -18.71 8.64
CA ILE A 46 5.76 -18.35 9.43
C ILE A 46 4.66 -19.40 9.17
N PRO A 47 3.95 -19.87 10.21
CA PRO A 47 2.85 -20.83 10.01
C PRO A 47 1.79 -20.25 9.09
N SER A 48 1.53 -20.93 7.97
CA SER A 48 0.49 -20.55 7.01
C SER A 48 -0.80 -21.34 7.23
N PRO A 49 -1.95 -20.80 6.77
CA PRO A 49 -3.18 -21.58 6.67
C PRO A 49 -3.00 -22.82 5.77
N PRO A 50 -3.93 -23.79 5.84
CA PRO A 50 -3.90 -24.97 4.97
C PRO A 50 -3.85 -24.59 3.48
N THR A 51 -3.03 -25.29 2.70
CA THR A 51 -2.77 -24.98 1.27
C THR A 51 -4.05 -24.88 0.44
N THR A 52 -5.06 -25.70 0.72
CA THR A 52 -6.37 -25.64 0.05
C THR A 52 -7.05 -24.27 0.22
N LEU A 53 -6.92 -23.66 1.40
CA LEU A 53 -7.47 -22.33 1.66
C LEU A 53 -6.65 -21.26 0.93
N VAL A 54 -5.32 -21.38 0.97
CA VAL A 54 -4.41 -20.46 0.25
C VAL A 54 -4.76 -20.42 -1.23
N ILE A 55 -4.85 -21.57 -1.90
CA ILE A 55 -5.16 -21.65 -3.35
C ILE A 55 -6.50 -20.98 -3.68
N ARG A 56 -7.51 -21.11 -2.82
CA ARG A 56 -8.82 -20.45 -3.03
C ARG A 56 -8.73 -18.93 -2.88
N LEU A 57 -7.82 -18.44 -2.05
CA LEU A 57 -7.64 -17.02 -1.77
C LEU A 57 -6.62 -16.35 -2.71
N MET A 58 -5.76 -17.13 -3.39
CA MET A 58 -4.78 -16.64 -4.37
C MET A 58 -5.32 -15.66 -5.42
N PRO A 59 -6.54 -15.83 -5.99
CA PRO A 59 -7.09 -14.87 -6.95
C PRO A 59 -7.23 -13.45 -6.39
N HIS A 60 -7.39 -13.30 -5.08
CA HIS A 60 -7.49 -11.99 -4.42
C HIS A 60 -6.12 -11.34 -4.19
N MET A 61 -5.02 -12.10 -4.31
CA MET A 61 -3.65 -11.59 -4.17
C MET A 61 -3.05 -11.03 -5.45
N VAL A 62 -3.74 -11.09 -6.59
CA VAL A 62 -3.14 -10.75 -7.90
C VAL A 62 -2.53 -9.35 -7.92
N ARG A 63 -3.17 -8.38 -7.27
CA ARG A 63 -2.65 -7.01 -7.15
C ARG A 63 -1.38 -7.00 -6.30
N GLU A 64 -1.43 -7.62 -5.13
CA GLU A 64 -0.33 -7.59 -4.16
C GLU A 64 0.90 -8.35 -4.66
N ILE A 65 0.70 -9.45 -5.40
CA ILE A 65 1.80 -10.16 -6.08
C ILE A 65 2.51 -9.25 -7.09
N LYS A 66 1.78 -8.39 -7.81
CA LYS A 66 2.41 -7.41 -8.72
C LYS A 66 3.20 -6.35 -7.96
N VAL A 67 2.67 -5.86 -6.84
CA VAL A 67 3.36 -4.88 -5.98
C VAL A 67 4.64 -5.48 -5.42
N MET A 68 4.56 -6.68 -4.84
CA MET A 68 5.73 -7.40 -4.33
C MET A 68 6.76 -7.70 -5.43
N HIS A 69 6.31 -8.07 -6.63
CA HIS A 69 7.20 -8.32 -7.76
C HIS A 69 7.92 -7.04 -8.21
N GLN A 70 7.19 -5.92 -8.33
CA GLN A 70 7.79 -4.64 -8.70
C GLN A 70 8.85 -4.21 -7.67
N ARG A 71 8.54 -4.30 -6.38
CA ARG A 71 9.51 -4.05 -5.32
C ARG A 71 10.75 -4.95 -5.40
N ALA A 72 10.55 -6.23 -5.76
CA ALA A 72 11.66 -7.15 -5.93
C ALA A 72 12.55 -6.80 -7.14
N VAL A 73 11.98 -6.25 -8.21
CA VAL A 73 12.73 -5.73 -9.37
C VAL A 73 13.50 -4.47 -8.99
N ASP A 74 12.90 -3.60 -8.19
CA ASP A 74 13.50 -2.32 -7.80
C ASP A 74 14.52 -2.47 -6.64
N LEU A 75 14.80 -3.70 -6.17
CA LEU A 75 15.75 -3.97 -5.07
C LEU A 75 17.16 -3.44 -5.35
N ASP A 76 17.57 -3.43 -6.61
CA ASP A 76 18.89 -2.94 -7.02
C ASP A 76 19.04 -1.41 -6.85
N ASP A 77 17.92 -0.68 -6.71
CA ASP A 77 17.87 0.78 -6.54
C ASP A 77 17.54 1.23 -5.10
N VAL A 78 17.33 0.27 -4.19
CA VAL A 78 16.94 0.55 -2.80
C VAL A 78 17.99 1.39 -2.06
N PHE A 79 19.28 1.17 -2.35
CA PHE A 79 20.33 1.99 -1.75
C PHE A 79 20.29 3.46 -2.23
N ALA A 80 19.88 3.71 -3.48
CA ALA A 80 19.74 5.07 -4.00
C ALA A 80 18.50 5.77 -3.43
N GLU A 81 17.38 5.04 -3.28
CA GLU A 81 16.17 5.57 -2.62
C GLU A 81 16.46 5.94 -1.15
N VAL A 82 17.19 5.08 -0.43
CA VAL A 82 17.60 5.34 0.96
C VAL A 82 18.60 6.50 1.03
N ALA A 83 19.59 6.57 0.13
CA ALA A 83 20.54 7.69 0.07
C ALA A 83 19.83 9.03 -0.22
N GLY A 84 18.85 9.04 -1.13
CA GLY A 84 18.01 10.21 -1.40
C GLY A 84 17.13 10.64 -0.23
N MET A 85 16.64 9.69 0.59
CA MET A 85 15.92 10.00 1.83
C MET A 85 16.80 10.66 2.89
N PHE A 86 18.11 10.36 2.89
CA PHE A 86 19.05 10.95 3.83
C PHE A 86 19.72 12.23 3.30
N ASP A 87 19.32 12.73 2.12
CA ASP A 87 19.87 13.93 1.46
C ASP A 87 21.41 13.85 1.35
N ILE A 88 21.93 12.63 1.16
CA ILE A 88 23.36 12.36 1.03
C ILE A 88 23.71 12.54 -0.45
N ASP A 89 24.38 13.65 -0.77
CA ASP A 89 25.07 13.87 -2.05
C ASP A 89 26.28 12.93 -2.24
#